data_AF-A0A6I7MUU4-F1
#
_entry.id   AF-A0A6I7MUU4-F1
#
_cell.length_a   1.000
_cell.length_b   1.000
_cell.length_c   1.000
_cell.angle_alpha   90.00
_cell.angle_beta   90.00
_cell.angle_gamma   90.00
#
_symmetry.space_group_name_H-M   'P 1'
#
loop_
_entity.id
_entity.type
_entity.pdbx_description
1 polymer ?
#
loop_
_entity_poly.entity_id
_entity_poly.type
_entity_poly.pdbx_seq_one_letter_code
_entity_poly.pdbx_strand_id
1 'polypeptide(L)'
;MLISSLHGVFSINMHDVDHEKLIIKSKNKEALQRIFDEKRIYAINQNKYKFCVSLCKQELAHILIMMIKEIDYADFENFINKINLNADQAFA
;
A
#
# COMPACT_ATOMS: atom_id res chain seq x y z
N MET A 1 -2.62 2.54 10.65
CA MET A 1 -1.19 2.38 10.30
C MET A 1 -0.93 3.08 8.97
N LEU A 2 0.21 3.74 8.80
CA LEU A 2 0.64 4.32 7.52
C LEU A 2 1.90 3.58 7.06
N ILE A 3 1.95 3.21 5.79
CA ILE A 3 3.10 2.54 5.17
C ILE A 3 3.55 3.36 3.98
N SER A 4 4.79 3.84 4.01
CA SER A 4 5.51 4.27 2.82
C SER A 4 6.40 3.12 2.37
N SER A 5 6.20 2.69 1.13
CA SER A 5 6.97 1.61 0.52
C SER A 5 7.27 1.93 -0.93
N LEU A 6 7.99 1.02 -1.58
CA LEU A 6 8.35 1.07 -3.00
C LEU A 6 7.14 1.02 -3.92
N HIS A 7 6.09 0.33 -3.47
CA HIS A 7 4.86 0.18 -4.22
C HIS A 7 3.99 1.44 -4.12
N GLY A 8 4.26 2.32 -3.14
CA GLY A 8 3.58 3.58 -2.88
C GLY A 8 3.25 3.80 -1.41
N VAL A 9 2.46 4.85 -1.15
CA VAL A 9 1.95 5.18 0.18
C VAL A 9 0.55 4.59 0.42
N PHE A 10 0.40 3.90 1.54
CA PHE A 10 -0.82 3.20 1.93
C PHE A 10 -1.27 3.57 3.35
N SER A 11 -2.55 3.92 3.50
CA SER A 11 -3.19 4.10 4.80
C SER A 11 -4.05 2.89 5.13
N ILE A 12 -3.73 2.22 6.24
CA ILE A 12 -4.41 1.02 6.70
C ILE A 12 -5.25 1.37 7.92
N ASN A 13 -6.55 1.15 7.81
CA ASN A 13 -7.54 1.43 8.84
C ASN A 13 -8.42 0.19 9.06
N MET A 14 -9.05 0.09 10.22
CA MET A 14 -10.11 -0.90 10.43
C MET A 14 -11.31 -0.54 9.54
N HIS A 15 -12.03 -1.54 9.06
CA HIS A 15 -13.29 -1.30 8.35
C HIS A 15 -14.35 -0.83 9.36
N ASP A 16 -15.10 0.22 9.03
CA ASP A 16 -16.02 0.88 9.99
C ASP A 16 -17.18 -0.05 10.42
N VAL A 17 -17.57 -0.98 9.56
CA VAL A 17 -18.70 -1.91 9.77
C VAL A 17 -18.26 -3.33 10.14
N ASP A 18 -17.05 -3.74 9.71
CA ASP A 18 -16.59 -5.13 9.80
C ASP A 18 -15.22 -5.13 10.49
N HIS A 19 -15.22 -5.22 11.82
CA HIS A 19 -14.00 -5.09 12.62
C HIS A 19 -12.98 -6.23 12.40
N GLU A 20 -13.36 -7.30 11.69
CA GLU A 20 -12.42 -8.35 11.29
C GLU A 20 -11.64 -7.99 10.01
N LYS A 21 -12.12 -6.98 9.27
CA LYS A 21 -11.49 -6.48 8.05
C LYS A 21 -10.75 -5.17 8.25
N LEU A 22 -9.76 -5.01 7.39
CA LEU A 22 -8.98 -3.81 7.21
C LEU A 22 -9.32 -3.20 5.86
N ILE A 23 -9.17 -1.89 5.77
CA ILE A 23 -9.21 -1.12 4.53
C ILE A 23 -7.83 -0.50 4.31
N ILE A 24 -7.23 -0.83 3.17
CA ILE A 24 -6.02 -0.18 2.68
C ILE A 24 -6.41 0.86 1.65
N LYS A 25 -6.03 2.11 1.89
CA LYS A 25 -6.36 3.27 1.05
C LYS A 25 -5.10 3.82 0.39
N SER A 26 -5.22 4.26 -0.86
CA SER A 26 -4.16 4.99 -1.57
C SER A 26 -4.71 6.13 -2.42
N LYS A 27 -3.83 7.08 -2.74
CA LYS A 27 -4.10 8.21 -3.65
C LYS A 27 -4.10 7.75 -5.10
N ASN A 28 -3.18 6.85 -5.44
CA ASN A 28 -2.98 6.34 -6.80
C ASN A 28 -3.47 4.89 -6.89
N LYS A 29 -4.27 4.58 -7.91
CA LYS A 29 -4.75 3.22 -8.20
C LYS A 29 -3.59 2.29 -8.53
N GLU A 30 -2.58 2.78 -9.26
CA GLU A 30 -1.42 2.01 -9.68
C GLU A 30 -0.64 1.45 -8.49
N ALA A 31 -0.56 2.22 -7.39
CA ALA A 31 0.11 1.78 -6.17
C ALA A 31 -0.56 0.53 -5.57
N LEU A 32 -1.89 0.49 -5.59
CA LEU A 32 -2.64 -0.68 -5.16
C LEU A 32 -2.54 -1.82 -6.19
N GLN A 33 -2.53 -1.53 -7.49
CA GLN A 33 -2.40 -2.55 -8.55
C GLN A 33 -1.05 -3.28 -8.54
N ARG A 34 0.00 -2.68 -7.97
CA ARG A 34 1.29 -3.35 -7.78
C ARG A 34 1.24 -4.51 -6.78
N ILE A 35 0.24 -4.52 -5.90
CA ILE A 35 0.11 -5.50 -4.80
C ILE A 35 -1.17 -6.34 -4.96
N PHE A 36 -2.24 -5.74 -5.47
CA PHE A 36 -3.57 -6.33 -5.53
C PHE A 36 -4.07 -6.41 -6.97
N ASP A 37 -4.85 -7.46 -7.26
CA ASP A 37 -5.59 -7.54 -8.53
C ASP A 37 -6.55 -6.34 -8.66
N GLU A 38 -6.59 -5.76 -9.86
CA GLU A 38 -7.42 -4.59 -10.18
C GLU A 38 -8.89 -4.78 -9.79
N LYS A 39 -9.43 -5.99 -9.93
CA LYS A 39 -10.83 -6.31 -9.63
C LYS A 39 -11.18 -6.13 -8.15
N ARG A 40 -10.17 -6.13 -7.27
CA ARG A 40 -10.34 -5.94 -5.82
C ARG A 40 -10.23 -4.47 -5.41
N ILE A 41 -9.82 -3.60 -6.33
CA ILE A 41 -9.61 -2.18 -6.07
C ILE A 41 -10.89 -1.43 -6.43
N TYR A 42 -11.43 -0.70 -5.46
CA TYR A 42 -12.61 0.13 -5.65
C TYR A 42 -12.31 1.59 -5.35
N ALA A 43 -12.99 2.48 -6.09
CA ALA A 43 -12.86 3.91 -5.90
C ALA A 43 -13.66 4.36 -4.68
N ILE A 44 -13.11 5.31 -3.92
CA ILE A 44 -13.76 5.95 -2.79
C ILE A 44 -13.63 7.47 -2.90
N ASN A 45 -14.70 8.18 -2.56
CA ASN A 45 -14.68 9.65 -2.51
C ASN A 45 -14.41 10.14 -1.08
N GLN A 46 -13.26 9.76 -0.51
CA GLN A 46 -12.86 10.19 0.84
C GLN A 46 -11.63 11.10 0.80
N ASN A 47 -11.88 12.41 0.83
CA ASN A 47 -10.91 13.47 1.10
C ASN A 47 -9.57 13.31 0.34
N LYS A 48 -8.54 12.74 1.00
CA LYS A 48 -7.17 12.57 0.48
C LYS A 48 -6.92 11.24 -0.24
N TYR A 49 -7.81 10.27 -0.19
CA TYR A 49 -7.63 8.95 -0.81
C TYR A 49 -8.74 8.67 -1.83
N LYS A 50 -8.37 8.10 -2.98
CA LYS A 50 -9.28 7.88 -4.11
C LYS A 50 -9.59 6.40 -4.33
N PHE A 51 -8.76 5.51 -3.81
CA PHE A 51 -8.87 4.07 -4.06
C PHE A 51 -8.62 3.28 -2.78
N CYS A 52 -9.26 2.13 -2.65
CA CYS A 52 -8.98 1.22 -1.56
C CYS A 52 -9.25 -0.26 -1.90
N VAL A 53 -8.77 -1.12 -1.01
CA VAL A 53 -8.96 -2.58 -1.00
C VAL A 53 -9.35 -3.01 0.41
N SER A 54 -10.25 -3.97 0.53
CA SER A 54 -10.59 -4.62 1.80
C SER A 54 -10.00 -6.03 1.88
N LEU A 55 -9.46 -6.36 3.05
CA LEU A 55 -8.85 -7.66 3.33
C LEU A 55 -8.84 -7.96 4.83
N CYS A 56 -8.60 -9.22 5.19
CA CYS A 56 -8.44 -9.62 6.59
C CYS A 56 -7.00 -9.37 7.09
N LYS A 57 -6.81 -9.44 8.42
CA LYS A 57 -5.49 -9.25 9.04
C LYS A 57 -4.44 -10.27 8.58
N GLN A 58 -4.84 -11.52 8.33
CA GLN A 58 -3.93 -12.58 7.89
C GLN A 58 -3.39 -12.31 6.50
N GLU A 59 -4.26 -11.86 5.59
CA GLU A 59 -3.86 -11.48 4.24
C GLU A 59 -2.89 -10.29 4.27
N LEU A 60 -3.15 -9.28 5.10
CA LEU A 60 -2.23 -8.16 5.26
C LEU A 60 -0.86 -8.63 5.75
N ALA A 61 -0.82 -9.49 6.77
CA ALA A 61 0.43 -10.02 7.29
C ALA A 61 1.22 -10.76 6.20
N HIS A 62 0.55 -11.58 5.40
CA HIS A 62 1.18 -12.29 4.28
C HIS A 62 1.80 -11.32 3.27
N ILE A 63 1.07 -10.27 2.89
CA ILE A 63 1.54 -9.25 1.96
C ILE A 63 2.76 -8.51 2.51
N LEU A 64 2.74 -8.10 3.78
CA LEU A 64 3.89 -7.42 4.39
C LEU A 64 5.13 -8.31 4.42
N ILE A 65 4.96 -9.61 4.69
CA ILE A 65 6.05 -10.58 4.62
C ILE A 65 6.60 -10.69 3.19
N MET A 66 5.74 -10.71 2.17
CA MET A 66 6.18 -10.72 0.78
C MET A 66 6.98 -9.45 0.43
N MET A 67 6.47 -8.27 0.78
CA MET A 67 7.19 -7.01 0.54
C MET A 67 8.58 -7.01 1.19
N ILE A 68 8.71 -7.53 2.42
CA ILE A 68 10.00 -7.63 3.10
C ILE A 68 10.95 -8.60 2.38
N LYS A 69 10.43 -9.72 1.89
CA LYS A 69 11.24 -10.72 1.17
C LYS A 69 11.74 -10.26 -0.19
N GLU A 70 11.07 -9.30 -0.81
CA GLU A 70 11.47 -8.73 -2.10
C GLU A 70 12.61 -7.72 -1.99
N ILE A 71 12.96 -7.28 -0.78
CA ILE A 71 14.05 -6.34 -0.57
C ILE A 71 15.39 -7.06 -0.76
N ASP A 72 16.17 -6.59 -1.74
CA ASP A 72 17.56 -6.99 -1.89
C ASP A 72 18.42 -6.22 -0.88
N TYR A 73 18.72 -6.88 0.25
CA TYR A 73 19.55 -6.31 1.30
C TYR A 73 21.05 -6.33 0.96
N ALA A 74 21.48 -7.12 -0.03
CA ALA A 74 22.88 -7.18 -0.42
C ALA A 74 23.30 -5.96 -1.25
N ASP A 75 22.36 -5.40 -2.04
CA ASP A 75 22.56 -4.21 -2.88
C ASP A 75 21.59 -3.07 -2.53
N PHE A 76 21.39 -2.85 -1.23
CA PHE A 76 20.35 -1.95 -0.71
C PHE A 76 20.50 -0.50 -1.18
N GLU A 77 21.73 0.03 -1.29
CA GLU A 77 21.94 1.42 -1.73
C GLU A 77 21.53 1.63 -3.19
N ASN A 78 21.93 0.72 -4.10
CA ASN A 78 21.51 0.80 -5.49
C ASN A 78 20.02 0.56 -5.67
N PHE A 79 19.45 -0.32 -4.86
CA PHE A 79 18.01 -0.52 -4.79
C PHE A 79 17.30 0.79 -4.46
N ILE A 80 17.66 1.46 -3.35
CA ILE A 80 17.10 2.76 -2.96
C ILE A 80 17.31 3.83 -4.05
N ASN A 81 18.47 3.86 -4.71
CA ASN A 81 18.74 4.82 -5.79
C ASN A 81 17.86 4.60 -7.04
N LYS A 82 17.47 3.35 -7.34
CA LYS A 82 16.51 3.03 -8.42
C LYS A 82 15.08 3.44 -8.05
N ILE A 83 14.78 3.45 -6.76
CA ILE A 83 13.48 3.87 -6.26
C ILE A 83 13.48 5.41 -6.25
N ASN A 84 12.86 6.00 -7.27
CA ASN A 84 12.54 7.44 -7.27
C ASN A 84 11.56 7.74 -6.14
N LEU A 85 12.06 7.92 -4.91
CA LEU A 85 11.31 8.33 -3.72
C LEU A 85 10.64 9.72 -3.86
N ASN A 86 10.85 10.40 -5.00
CA ASN A 86 10.27 11.69 -5.33
C ASN A 86 8.79 11.64 -5.80
N ALA A 87 8.21 10.46 -6.03
CA ALA A 87 6.84 10.36 -6.56
C ALA A 87 5.73 10.58 -5.50
N ASP A 88 6.06 10.62 -4.21
CA ASP A 88 5.07 10.79 -3.13
C ASP A 88 5.53 11.86 -2.10
N GLN A 89 6.04 13.00 -2.58
CA GLN A 89 6.00 14.27 -1.81
C GLN A 89 4.54 14.72 -1.64
N ALA A 90 3.78 13.95 -0.86
CA ALA A 90 2.40 14.18 -0.46
C ALA A 90 2.31 14.83 0.92
N PHE A 91 3.43 15.34 1.43
CA PHE A 91 3.55 16.11 2.66
C PHE A 91 4.48 17.31 2.44
N ALA A 92 4.03 18.22 1.57
CA ALA A 92 4.29 19.66 1.66
C ALA A 92 2.93 20.36 1.50
#